data_AF-A0A7K6GVG9-F1
#
_entry.id   AF-A0A7K6GVG9-F1
#
_cell.length_a   1.000
_cell.length_b   1.000
_cell.length_c   1.000
_cell.angle_alpha   90.00
_cell.angle_beta   90.00
_cell.angle_gamma   90.00
#
_symmetry.space_group_name_H-M   'P 1'
#
loop_
_entity.id
_entity.type
_entity.pdbx_description
1 polymer ?
#
loop_
_entity_poly.entity_id
_entity_poly.type
_entity_poly.pdbx_seq_one_letter_code
_entity_poly.pdbx_strand_id
1 'polypeptide(L)' 'EVVGCSDPQGCSRACGSPLGCSNVAYPRLVLGLLPHGLRGLMLAVVLAALMSSLASIFASSAALFTLDVYRRLRPSA' A
#
# COMPACT_ATOMS: atom_id res chain seq x y z
N GLU A 1 15.94 12.32 16.73
CA GLU A 1 15.32 10.99 16.59
C GLU A 1 13.86 11.11 16.19
N VAL A 2 13.53 10.93 14.91
CA VAL A 2 12.16 11.14 14.37
C VAL A 2 11.33 9.84 14.37
N VAL A 3 11.90 8.73 14.86
CA VAL A 3 11.25 7.40 14.91
C VAL A 3 10.79 6.99 16.32
N GLY A 4 11.22 7.71 17.36
CA GLY A 4 10.66 7.62 18.71
C GLY A 4 10.06 8.97 19.08
N CYS A 5 8.74 9.13 18.97
CA CYS A 5 8.10 10.38 19.38
C CYS A 5 8.06 10.43 20.91
N SER A 6 9.00 11.14 21.52
CA SER A 6 8.99 11.44 22.96
C SER A 6 8.03 12.60 23.32
N ASP A 7 7.62 13.42 22.33
CA ASP A 7 6.70 14.54 22.50
C ASP A 7 5.58 14.51 21.43
N PRO A 8 4.29 14.55 21.85
CA PRO A 8 3.15 14.38 20.94
C PRO A 8 2.87 15.61 20.04
N GLN A 9 3.24 16.83 20.46
CA GLN A 9 3.02 18.04 19.65
C GLN A 9 4.08 18.21 18.56
N GLY A 10 5.34 17.87 18.84
CA GLY A 10 6.38 17.82 17.81
C GLY A 10 6.09 16.75 16.75
N CYS A 11 5.53 15.62 17.17
CA CYS A 11 5.19 14.49 16.30
C CYS A 11 4.03 14.81 15.33
N SER A 12 2.98 15.49 15.80
CA SER A 12 1.85 15.85 14.94
C SER A 12 2.24 16.83 13.83
N ARG A 13 3.15 17.78 14.10
CA ARG A 13 3.69 18.72 13.11
C ARG A 13 4.59 18.03 12.07
N ALA A 14 5.40 17.06 12.49
CA ALA A 14 6.34 16.39 11.61
C ALA A 14 5.71 15.23 10.80
N CYS A 15 4.71 14.54 11.37
CA CYS A 15 4.19 13.27 10.85
C CYS A 15 2.66 13.21 10.72
N GLY A 16 1.92 14.26 11.11
CA GLY A 16 0.45 14.30 11.01
C GLY A 16 -0.28 13.33 11.94
N SER A 17 0.45 12.70 12.87
CA SER A 17 -0.03 11.66 13.77
C SER A 17 0.59 11.86 15.15
N PRO A 18 -0.21 11.83 16.24
CA PRO A 18 0.32 11.87 17.60
C PRO A 18 0.95 10.52 18.02
N LEU A 19 0.69 9.44 17.29
CA LEU A 19 1.08 8.07 17.63
C LEU A 19 2.43 7.65 17.02
N GLY A 20 3.07 8.51 16.23
CA GLY A 20 4.37 8.24 15.62
C GLY A 20 4.38 8.22 14.09
N CYS A 21 5.59 8.12 13.55
CA CYS A 21 5.92 8.25 12.13
C CYS A 21 6.06 6.89 11.40
N SER A 22 5.43 5.83 11.89
CA SER A 22 5.68 4.44 11.44
C SER A 22 5.50 4.26 9.91
N ASN A 23 4.44 4.83 9.34
CA ASN A 23 4.13 4.68 7.92
C ASN A 23 5.09 5.44 6.99
N VAL A 24 5.81 6.45 7.51
CA VAL A 24 6.78 7.25 6.74
C VAL A 24 8.23 6.83 7.00
N ALA A 25 8.47 5.95 7.99
CA ALA A 25 9.80 5.46 8.33
C ALA A 25 10.45 4.69 7.17
N TYR A 26 9.71 3.75 6.57
CA TYR A 26 10.23 2.94 5.47
C TYR A 26 10.57 3.77 4.21
N PRO A 27 9.68 4.66 3.71
CA PRO A 27 10.01 5.54 2.59
C PRO A 27 11.20 6.47 2.87
N ARG A 28 11.30 7.02 4.09
CA ARG A 28 12.42 7.90 4.47
C ARG A 28 13.75 7.16 4.46
N LEU A 29 13.78 5.92 4.92
CA LEU A 29 14.99 5.10 4.97
C LEU A 29 15.46 4.76 3.55
N VAL A 30 14.53 4.37 2.67
CA VAL A 30 14.83 4.05 1.26
C VAL A 30 15.31 5.28 0.48
N LEU A 31 14.71 6.45 0.70
CA LEU A 31 15.12 7.68 0.00
C LEU A 31 16.42 8.29 0.58
N GLY A 32 16.66 8.14 1.89
CA GLY A 32 17.79 8.75 2.58
C GLY A 32 19.10 7.97 2.46
N LEU A 33 19.06 6.63 2.49
CA LEU A 33 20.28 5.80 2.55
C LEU A 33 20.62 5.11 1.23
N LEU A 34 19.63 4.83 0.38
CA LEU A 34 19.84 4.01 -0.82
C LEU A 34 20.44 4.86 -1.96
N PRO A 35 21.42 4.34 -2.73
CA PRO A 35 22.01 5.06 -3.86
C PRO A 35 21.05 5.21 -5.04
N HIS A 36 21.42 6.07 -5.98
CA HIS A 36 20.62 6.40 -7.15
C HIS A 36 20.53 5.15 -8.04
N GLY A 37 19.34 4.83 -8.56
CA GLY A 37 19.04 3.55 -9.23
C GLY A 37 18.24 2.59 -8.33
N LEU A 38 18.75 2.21 -7.16
CA LEU A 38 18.03 1.32 -6.22
C LEU A 38 16.75 1.96 -5.67
N ARG A 39 16.71 3.30 -5.57
CA ARG A 39 15.49 4.04 -5.23
C ARG A 39 14.38 3.81 -6.27
N GLY A 40 14.73 3.86 -7.55
CA GLY A 40 13.78 3.62 -8.65
C GLY A 40 13.30 2.18 -8.67
N LEU A 41 14.19 1.22 -8.41
CA LEU A 41 13.86 -0.19 -8.28
C LEU A 41 12.82 -0.44 -7.17
N MET A 42 13.03 0.14 -5.98
CA MET A 42 12.09 0.00 -4.87
C MET A 42 10.70 0.57 -5.20
N LEU A 43 10.64 1.74 -5.84
CA LEU A 43 9.37 2.32 -6.26
C LEU A 43 8.64 1.43 -7.27
N ALA A 44 9.36 0.86 -8.24
CA ALA A 44 8.80 -0.07 -9.21
C ALA A 44 8.25 -1.34 -8.55
N VAL A 45 8.97 -1.92 -7.57
CA VAL A 45 8.53 -3.11 -6.83
C VAL A 45 7.25 -2.82 -6.05
N VAL A 46 7.14 -1.65 -5.40
CA VAL A 46 5.93 -1.27 -4.66
C VAL A 46 4.74 -1.14 -5.62
N LEU A 47 4.91 -0.48 -6.76
CA LEU A 47 3.86 -0.39 -7.78
C LEU A 47 3.45 -1.76 -8.32
N ALA A 48 4.41 -2.65 -8.58
CA ALA A 48 4.14 -4.01 -9.03
C ALA A 48 3.35 -4.81 -7.98
N ALA A 49 3.70 -4.72 -6.70
CA ALA A 49 2.98 -5.36 -5.61
C ALA A 49 1.53 -4.86 -5.48
N LEU A 50 1.32 -3.56 -5.66
CA LEU A 50 -0.01 -2.96 -5.68
C LEU A 50 -0.84 -3.49 -6.86
N MET A 51 -0.28 -3.51 -8.07
CA MET A 51 -0.96 -4.04 -9.25
C MET A 51 -1.30 -5.53 -9.12
N SER A 52 -0.40 -6.32 -8.51
CA SER A 52 -0.64 -7.74 -8.25
C SER A 52 -1.81 -7.95 -7.28
N SER A 53 -1.85 -7.17 -6.20
CA SER A 53 -2.94 -7.22 -5.22
C SER A 53 -4.28 -6.82 -5.85
N LEU A 54 -4.28 -5.74 -6.65
CA LEU A 54 -5.48 -5.29 -7.37
C LEU A 54 -5.95 -6.32 -8.40
N ALA A 55 -5.03 -6.91 -9.16
CA ALA A 55 -5.36 -7.96 -10.12
C ALA A 55 -5.99 -9.19 -9.45
N SER A 56 -5.47 -9.60 -8.28
CA SER A 56 -6.04 -10.70 -7.50
C SER A 56 -7.46 -10.39 -7.00
N ILE A 57 -7.68 -9.16 -6.51
CA ILE A 57 -9.01 -8.70 -6.08
C ILE A 57 -9.98 -8.70 -7.28
N PHE A 58 -9.56 -8.19 -8.44
CA PHE A 58 -10.44 -8.18 -9.61
C PHE A 58 -10.74 -9.58 -10.14
N ALA A 59 -9.74 -10.47 -10.23
CA ALA A 59 -9.94 -11.84 -10.69
C ALA A 59 -10.89 -12.62 -9.77
N SER A 60 -10.75 -12.48 -8.44
CA SER A 60 -11.64 -13.12 -7.48
C SER A 60 -13.06 -12.52 -7.50
N SER A 61 -13.19 -11.19 -7.55
CA SER A 61 -14.49 -10.53 -7.63
C SER A 61 -15.25 -10.86 -8.92
N ALA A 62 -14.55 -10.98 -10.05
CA ALA A 62 -15.14 -11.38 -11.33
C ALA A 62 -15.64 -12.84 -11.30
N ALA A 63 -14.91 -13.75 -10.64
CA ALA A 63 -15.36 -15.13 -10.44
C ALA A 63 -16.64 -15.18 -9.58
N LEU A 64 -16.67 -14.47 -8.46
CA LEU A 64 -17.88 -14.35 -7.63
C LEU A 64 -19.04 -13.75 -8.44
N PHE A 65 -18.78 -12.70 -9.21
CA PHE A 65 -19.83 -12.08 -10.01
C PHE A 65 -20.38 -13.02 -11.09
N THR A 66 -19.52 -13.75 -11.80
CA THR A 66 -19.95 -14.64 -12.89
C THR A 66 -20.59 -15.93 -12.39
N LEU A 67 -20.07 -16.53 -11.32
CA LEU A 67 -20.56 -17.79 -10.79
C LEU A 67 -21.76 -17.63 -9.87
N ASP A 68 -21.75 -16.64 -8.98
CA ASP A 68 -22.81 -16.47 -7.99
C ASP A 68 -23.92 -15.55 -8.47
N VAL A 69 -23.58 -14.43 -9.14
CA VAL A 69 -24.58 -13.43 -9.54
C VAL A 69 -25.11 -13.72 -10.94
N TYR A 70 -24.23 -13.80 -11.95
CA TYR A 70 -24.63 -13.92 -13.35
C TYR A 70 -25.41 -15.21 -13.63
N ARG A 71 -24.96 -16.36 -13.10
CA ARG A 71 -25.71 -17.63 -13.24
C ARG A 71 -27.07 -17.62 -12.56
N ARG A 72 -27.22 -16.93 -11.41
CA ARG A 72 -28.54 -16.78 -10.77
C ARG A 72 -29.45 -15.84 -11.55
N LEU A 73 -28.90 -14.79 -12.14
CA LEU A 73 -29.67 -13.80 -12.89
C LEU A 73 -30.07 -14.32 -14.28
N ARG A 74 -29.28 -15.21 -14.87
CA ARG A 74 -29.51 -15.80 -16.20
C ARG A 74 -29.34 -17.32 -16.17
N PRO A 75 -30.31 -18.06 -15.59
CA PRO A 75 -30.21 -19.51 -15.40
C PRO A 75 -30.26 -20.32 -16.71
N SER A 76 -30.61 -19.70 -17.83
CA SER A 76 -30.78 -20.33 -19.15
C SER A 76 -29.68 -19.97 -20.16
N ALA A 77 -28.56 -19.38 -19.70
CA ALA A 77 -27.40 -19.05 -20.53
C ALA A 77 -26.27 -20.07 -20.38
#